data_AF-A0A8J3NVK6-F1
#
_entry.id   AF-A0A8J3NVK6-F1
#
_cell.length_a   1.000
_cell.length_b   1.000
_cell.length_c   1.000
_cell.angle_alpha   90.00
_cell.angle_beta   90.00
_cell.angle_gamma   90.00
#
_symmetry.space_group_name_H-M   'P 1'
#
loop_
_entity.id
_entity.type
_entity.pdbx_description
1 polymer ?
#
loop_
_entity_poly.entity_id
_entity_poly.type
_entity_poly.pdbx_seq_one_letter_code
_entity_poly.pdbx_strand_id
1 'polypeptide(L)'
;MPLSLPRRRWPVIVVTLLALSTGAPASAVPAGAQDGAAPAVQAGPGLVYSGLSAERTGACAGMFRVVGVSSTMCTHGPDPAPAGLSVTRSVAPLPARAATAAAPLALPVCEGDGTSGRRVEVLYVRGSTSRYSQYLETFRQLAEQVDVIFNESAKATGGERHVRYVTETVGGACRPVVRDVQIPDAALNANDWAPLLNAVKAAGYARTDRKYLQFVDANIYCGIGGFAGDTRKSDANRSNTGPEYARADNGCWTAGVAAHELGHTLGAVNNNAPNASGAAHCVDEYDVMCYKDGPNVVLRYSCPSQALDQRLDCNHDDYYHTNPPAGSYLATYYNVADNLFLIKGGATNPPPVTNLALSATASASYTSSWESVLAINDGIDPPSSNDTVNRRWGTWPDTGQQWAQLTWSAAQSVRVADVYFFDDNGGVRLPASWSLQYWNGSAYVAVPGASGYPVAANQYNRVTFTTVSTTRLRVVLNSGAGSVGLLEVKVTS
;
A
#
# COMPACT_ATOMS: atom_id res chain seq x y z
N MET A 1 -12.45 54.05 82.25
CA MET A 1 -11.12 53.45 82.54
C MET A 1 -11.17 51.99 82.09
N PRO A 2 -10.11 51.45 81.46
CA PRO A 2 -10.20 50.54 80.33
C PRO A 2 -10.61 49.12 80.74
N LEU A 3 -11.51 48.51 79.98
CA LEU A 3 -11.86 47.08 80.10
C LEU A 3 -11.84 46.46 78.70
N SER A 4 -10.90 45.53 78.52
CA SER A 4 -10.71 44.70 77.35
C SER A 4 -11.99 44.00 76.90
N LEU A 5 -12.29 44.06 75.60
CA LEU A 5 -13.30 43.22 74.96
C LEU A 5 -12.65 42.15 74.06
N PRO A 6 -13.21 40.92 74.04
CA PRO A 6 -12.57 39.73 73.48
C PRO A 6 -12.75 39.63 71.95
N ARG A 7 -11.80 38.96 71.30
CA ARG A 7 -11.81 38.62 69.88
C ARG A 7 -13.09 37.87 69.48
N ARG A 8 -13.99 38.53 68.75
CA ARG A 8 -15.05 37.86 67.98
C ARG A 8 -14.48 37.44 66.63
N ARG A 9 -14.38 36.13 66.41
CA ARG A 9 -14.16 35.52 65.10
C ARG A 9 -15.42 35.74 64.25
N TRP A 10 -15.28 36.44 63.13
CA TRP A 10 -16.30 36.49 62.09
C TRP A 10 -16.09 35.26 61.19
N PRO A 11 -17.12 34.45 60.90
CA PRO A 11 -16.99 33.39 59.92
C PRO A 11 -16.82 34.02 58.54
N VAL A 12 -15.72 33.73 57.88
CA VAL A 12 -15.58 33.95 56.44
C VAL A 12 -16.51 32.97 55.77
N ILE A 13 -17.63 33.46 55.22
CA ILE A 13 -18.44 32.72 54.27
C ILE A 13 -17.60 32.68 52.98
N VAL A 14 -16.85 31.60 52.80
CA VAL A 14 -16.36 31.24 51.47
C VAL A 14 -17.57 30.70 50.72
N VAL A 15 -18.10 31.50 49.80
CA VAL A 15 -19.00 31.01 48.76
C VAL A 15 -18.17 30.10 47.87
N THR A 16 -18.18 28.80 48.16
CA THR A 16 -17.73 27.80 47.22
C THR A 16 -18.74 27.81 46.07
N LEU A 17 -18.40 28.47 44.97
CA LEU A 17 -19.01 28.16 43.68
C LEU A 17 -18.66 26.70 43.39
N LEU A 18 -19.55 25.78 43.76
CA LEU A 18 -19.62 24.48 43.09
C LEU A 18 -19.98 24.79 41.64
N ALA A 19 -18.97 24.91 40.78
CA ALA A 19 -19.18 24.55 39.40
C ALA A 19 -19.56 23.07 39.42
N LEU A 20 -20.85 22.79 39.22
CA LEU A 20 -21.31 21.47 38.79
C LEU A 20 -20.65 21.23 37.43
N SER A 21 -19.43 20.69 37.44
CA SER A 21 -18.97 19.90 36.32
C SER A 21 -19.87 18.69 36.30
N THR A 22 -20.91 18.73 35.49
CA THR A 22 -21.57 17.55 34.98
C THR A 22 -20.54 16.81 34.12
N GLY A 23 -19.59 16.15 34.79
CA GLY A 23 -18.84 15.05 34.23
C GLY A 23 -19.87 13.97 33.93
N ALA A 24 -20.48 14.06 32.74
CA ALA A 24 -21.12 12.91 32.16
C ALA A 24 -20.06 11.79 32.19
N PRO A 25 -20.36 10.60 32.74
CA PRO A 25 -19.49 9.48 32.49
C PRO A 25 -19.37 9.38 30.97
N ALA A 26 -18.15 9.24 30.47
CA ALA A 26 -17.95 8.82 29.10
C ALA A 26 -18.64 7.47 28.97
N SER A 27 -19.92 7.50 28.57
CA SER A 27 -20.68 6.34 28.18
C SER A 27 -19.89 5.73 27.04
N ALA A 28 -19.23 4.61 27.31
CA ALA A 28 -18.77 3.72 26.27
C ALA A 28 -20.00 3.38 25.44
N VAL A 29 -20.15 4.04 24.29
CA VAL A 29 -21.16 3.69 23.30
C VAL A 29 -20.79 2.27 22.87
N PRO A 30 -21.63 1.25 23.11
CA PRO A 30 -21.36 -0.07 22.59
C PRO A 30 -21.28 0.05 21.07
N ALA A 31 -20.32 -0.63 20.45
CA ALA A 31 -20.27 -0.81 19.01
C ALA A 31 -21.68 -1.15 18.51
N GLY A 32 -22.25 -0.30 17.65
CA GLY A 32 -23.62 -0.46 17.17
C GLY A 32 -23.80 -1.85 16.58
N ALA A 33 -24.51 -2.71 17.30
CA ALA A 33 -25.08 -3.92 16.74
C ALA A 33 -26.18 -3.46 15.79
N GLN A 34 -25.90 -3.51 14.49
CA GLN A 34 -26.93 -3.39 13.48
C GLN A 34 -27.71 -4.71 13.51
N ASP A 35 -28.98 -4.70 13.92
CA ASP A 35 -29.85 -5.86 13.70
C ASP A 35 -30.09 -5.96 12.19
N GLY A 36 -29.43 -6.91 11.55
CA GLY A 36 -29.52 -7.13 10.10
C GLY A 36 -30.46 -8.28 9.76
N ALA A 37 -31.21 -8.15 8.66
CA ALA A 37 -31.81 -9.32 8.05
C ALA A 37 -30.68 -10.29 7.65
N ALA A 38 -30.86 -11.59 7.95
CA ALA A 38 -29.87 -12.58 7.54
C ALA A 38 -29.79 -12.60 6.00
N PRO A 39 -28.58 -12.62 5.41
CA PRO A 39 -28.43 -12.64 3.96
C PRO A 39 -29.03 -13.92 3.37
N ALA A 40 -29.56 -13.80 2.14
CA ALA A 40 -30.17 -14.91 1.44
C ALA A 40 -29.10 -15.85 0.84
N VAL A 41 -29.41 -17.14 0.81
CA VAL A 41 -28.61 -18.15 0.11
C VAL A 41 -29.24 -18.42 -1.25
N GLN A 42 -28.40 -18.47 -2.28
CA GLN A 42 -28.83 -18.74 -3.65
C GLN A 42 -28.27 -20.08 -4.16
N ALA A 43 -28.90 -20.63 -5.18
CA ALA A 43 -28.39 -21.79 -5.90
C ALA A 43 -27.86 -21.35 -7.27
N GLY A 44 -26.67 -21.81 -7.64
CA GLY A 44 -26.09 -21.53 -8.94
C GLY A 44 -24.63 -22.00 -9.04
N PRO A 45 -24.07 -22.10 -10.26
CA PRO A 45 -22.66 -22.39 -10.44
C PRO A 45 -21.81 -21.31 -9.76
N GLY A 46 -20.86 -21.71 -8.91
CA GLY A 46 -20.01 -20.76 -8.17
C GLY A 46 -20.55 -20.30 -6.82
N LEU A 47 -21.84 -20.54 -6.54
CA LEU A 47 -22.52 -20.05 -5.34
C LEU A 47 -22.41 -21.03 -4.17
N VAL A 48 -21.19 -21.19 -3.64
CA VAL A 48 -20.88 -22.16 -2.56
C VAL A 48 -20.92 -21.50 -1.19
N TYR A 49 -21.97 -21.79 -0.41
CA TYR A 49 -22.18 -21.22 0.94
C TYR A 49 -21.77 -22.16 2.09
N SER A 50 -21.28 -23.37 1.80
CA SER A 50 -20.79 -24.26 2.85
C SER A 50 -19.64 -23.59 3.61
N GLY A 51 -19.62 -23.74 4.93
CA GLY A 51 -18.67 -23.05 5.81
C GLY A 51 -19.03 -21.60 6.12
N LEU A 52 -20.16 -21.07 5.59
CA LEU A 52 -20.65 -19.73 5.88
C LEU A 52 -21.87 -19.79 6.83
N SER A 53 -21.93 -18.85 7.77
CA SER A 53 -23.05 -18.69 8.70
C SER A 53 -23.69 -17.32 8.51
N ALA A 54 -24.96 -17.26 8.13
CA ALA A 54 -25.69 -16.00 7.96
C ALA A 54 -25.96 -15.36 9.33
N GLU A 55 -25.37 -14.21 9.62
CA GLU A 55 -25.44 -13.58 10.94
C GLU A 55 -26.45 -12.44 10.97
N ARG A 56 -27.28 -12.40 12.02
CA ARG A 56 -28.22 -11.28 12.28
C ARG A 56 -27.67 -10.25 13.24
N THR A 57 -26.70 -10.63 14.06
CA THR A 57 -26.13 -9.83 15.13
C THR A 57 -24.62 -10.00 15.19
N GLY A 58 -23.94 -9.18 16.01
CA GLY A 58 -22.50 -9.25 16.18
C GLY A 58 -21.72 -8.61 15.02
N ALA A 59 -20.44 -8.98 14.91
CA ALA A 59 -19.48 -8.29 14.03
C ALA A 59 -19.76 -8.46 12.52
N CYS A 60 -20.54 -9.48 12.15
CA CYS A 60 -20.94 -9.79 10.77
C CYS A 60 -22.45 -9.63 10.55
N ALA A 61 -23.15 -8.86 11.39
CA ALA A 61 -24.60 -8.71 11.27
C ALA A 61 -25.01 -8.20 9.88
N GLY A 62 -25.99 -8.87 9.27
CA GLY A 62 -26.42 -8.61 7.88
C GLY A 62 -25.54 -9.26 6.81
N MET A 63 -24.50 -9.99 7.21
CA MET A 63 -23.50 -10.62 6.36
C MET A 63 -23.31 -12.10 6.74
N PHE A 64 -22.42 -12.80 6.03
CA PHE A 64 -22.00 -14.15 6.42
C PHE A 64 -20.71 -14.08 7.26
N ARG A 65 -20.64 -14.87 8.34
CA ARG A 65 -19.38 -15.20 9.02
C ARG A 65 -18.76 -16.42 8.35
N VAL A 66 -17.46 -16.36 8.08
CA VAL A 66 -16.67 -17.52 7.63
C VAL A 66 -16.32 -18.41 8.84
N VAL A 67 -17.01 -19.54 8.96
CA VAL A 67 -16.87 -20.48 10.09
C VAL A 67 -15.49 -21.12 10.06
N GLY A 68 -14.84 -21.24 11.23
CA GLY A 68 -13.52 -21.87 11.34
C GLY A 68 -12.33 -20.96 11.01
N VAL A 69 -12.55 -19.65 10.83
CA VAL A 69 -11.47 -18.66 10.63
C VAL A 69 -11.36 -17.68 11.80
N SER A 70 -12.36 -16.81 12.01
CA SER A 70 -12.48 -15.97 13.22
C SER A 70 -13.92 -15.47 13.37
N SER A 71 -14.27 -14.98 14.56
CA SER A 71 -15.59 -14.39 14.82
C SER A 71 -15.86 -13.07 14.09
N THR A 72 -14.82 -12.46 13.51
CA THR A 72 -14.87 -11.18 12.81
C THR A 72 -14.50 -11.30 11.34
N MET A 73 -14.26 -12.52 10.84
CA MET A 73 -14.05 -12.77 9.42
C MET A 73 -15.41 -12.88 8.75
N CYS A 74 -15.83 -11.77 8.14
CA CYS A 74 -17.12 -11.61 7.51
C CYS A 74 -16.96 -11.57 5.99
N THR A 75 -17.99 -11.97 5.27
CA THR A 75 -18.04 -11.95 3.80
C THR A 75 -19.43 -11.58 3.33
N HIS A 76 -19.49 -10.98 2.15
CA HIS A 76 -20.76 -10.73 1.49
C HIS A 76 -21.41 -12.01 0.94
N GLY A 77 -20.59 -13.03 0.66
CA GLY A 77 -21.01 -14.30 0.09
C GLY A 77 -20.27 -14.58 -1.22
N PRO A 78 -20.59 -15.68 -1.91
CA PRO A 78 -20.10 -15.96 -3.25
C PRO A 78 -20.89 -15.20 -4.32
N ASP A 79 -20.19 -14.72 -5.34
CA ASP A 79 -20.79 -14.02 -6.48
C ASP A 79 -21.11 -14.94 -7.65
N PRO A 80 -22.23 -14.68 -8.35
CA PRO A 80 -22.52 -15.38 -9.60
C PRO A 80 -21.47 -15.00 -10.66
N ALA A 81 -21.21 -15.91 -11.58
CA ALA A 81 -20.32 -15.61 -12.69
C ALA A 81 -20.91 -14.49 -13.58
N PRO A 82 -20.16 -13.40 -13.85
CA PRO A 82 -20.60 -12.38 -14.79
C PRO A 82 -20.87 -12.94 -16.18
N ALA A 83 -21.67 -12.22 -16.96
CA ALA A 83 -22.00 -12.61 -18.33
C ALA A 83 -20.72 -12.87 -19.15
N GLY A 84 -20.66 -14.03 -19.80
CA GLY A 84 -19.50 -14.44 -20.59
C GLY A 84 -18.37 -15.08 -19.80
N LEU A 85 -18.46 -15.20 -18.47
CA LEU A 85 -17.53 -15.98 -17.63
C LEU A 85 -18.20 -17.25 -17.10
N SER A 86 -17.39 -18.18 -16.60
CA SER A 86 -17.90 -19.43 -16.02
C SER A 86 -16.85 -20.05 -15.11
N VAL A 87 -17.27 -20.50 -13.92
CA VAL A 87 -16.39 -21.16 -12.94
C VAL A 87 -15.73 -22.43 -13.47
N THR A 88 -16.25 -23.06 -14.52
CA THR A 88 -15.69 -24.30 -15.10
C THR A 88 -14.84 -24.07 -16.34
N ARG A 89 -14.78 -22.85 -16.86
CA ARG A 89 -14.04 -22.53 -18.10
C ARG A 89 -12.91 -21.58 -17.81
N SER A 90 -11.68 -22.08 -17.88
CA SER A 90 -10.48 -21.29 -17.64
C SER A 90 -10.35 -20.07 -18.53
N VAL A 91 -9.95 -18.96 -17.92
CA VAL A 91 -9.49 -17.77 -18.64
C VAL A 91 -8.14 -18.06 -19.28
N ALA A 92 -8.00 -17.71 -20.57
CA ALA A 92 -6.75 -17.83 -21.29
C ALA A 92 -5.72 -16.81 -20.76
N PRO A 93 -4.42 -17.15 -20.73
CA PRO A 93 -3.39 -16.18 -20.33
C PRO A 93 -3.33 -15.02 -21.33
N LEU A 94 -3.16 -13.81 -20.80
CA LEU A 94 -2.86 -12.64 -21.61
C LEU A 94 -1.43 -12.75 -22.17
N PRO A 95 -1.20 -12.30 -23.41
CA PRO A 95 0.14 -12.27 -23.97
C PRO A 95 1.04 -11.33 -23.17
N ALA A 96 2.34 -11.64 -23.15
CA ALA A 96 3.33 -10.69 -22.68
C ALA A 96 3.26 -9.42 -23.55
N ARG A 97 3.27 -8.24 -22.92
CA ARG A 97 3.24 -6.97 -23.65
C ARG A 97 4.50 -6.83 -24.51
N ALA A 98 4.32 -6.50 -25.79
CA ALA A 98 5.42 -6.10 -26.65
C ALA A 98 5.94 -4.72 -26.23
N ALA A 99 7.27 -4.52 -26.27
CA ALA A 99 7.93 -3.26 -25.89
C ALA A 99 7.52 -2.04 -26.76
N THR A 100 6.78 -2.25 -27.85
CA THR A 100 6.40 -1.24 -28.86
C THR A 100 4.95 -0.76 -28.76
N ALA A 101 4.17 -1.16 -27.76
CA ALA A 101 2.79 -0.73 -27.63
C ALA A 101 2.70 0.76 -27.20
N ALA A 102 2.26 1.62 -28.13
CA ALA A 102 2.25 3.08 -28.04
C ALA A 102 1.13 3.69 -27.14
N ALA A 103 0.44 2.89 -26.32
CA ALA A 103 -0.51 3.42 -25.33
C ALA A 103 0.23 3.70 -24.02
N PRO A 104 0.07 4.88 -23.38
CA PRO A 104 0.67 5.13 -22.08
C PRO A 104 0.19 4.07 -21.10
N LEU A 105 1.14 3.39 -20.47
CA LEU A 105 0.87 2.37 -19.47
C LEU A 105 0.26 3.07 -18.25
N ALA A 106 -1.01 2.78 -17.93
CA ALA A 106 -1.54 3.12 -16.62
C ALA A 106 -1.00 2.08 -15.62
N LEU A 107 0.20 2.37 -15.13
CA LEU A 107 0.89 1.56 -14.13
C LEU A 107 0.51 2.05 -12.73
N PRO A 108 0.52 1.16 -11.73
CA PRO A 108 0.37 1.57 -10.35
C PRO A 108 1.38 2.64 -9.96
N VAL A 109 0.95 3.54 -9.09
CA VAL A 109 1.81 4.56 -8.51
C VAL A 109 2.83 3.93 -7.58
N CYS A 110 4.07 4.38 -7.74
CA CYS A 110 5.18 4.05 -6.86
C CYS A 110 5.01 4.76 -5.51
N GLU A 111 4.95 4.03 -4.40
CA GLU A 111 4.86 4.65 -3.08
C GLU A 111 5.83 4.02 -2.08
N GLY A 112 6.70 4.87 -1.51
CA GLY A 112 7.70 4.46 -0.53
C GLY A 112 8.70 3.46 -1.12
N ASP A 113 8.99 2.40 -0.37
CA ASP A 113 9.85 1.28 -0.77
C ASP A 113 9.09 0.20 -1.57
N GLY A 114 7.81 0.43 -1.89
CA GLY A 114 6.94 -0.54 -2.54
C GLY A 114 6.44 -1.69 -1.64
N THR A 115 6.81 -1.76 -0.37
CA THR A 115 6.47 -2.92 0.50
C THR A 115 6.01 -2.56 1.91
N SER A 116 6.46 -1.46 2.49
CA SER A 116 6.14 -1.02 3.84
C SER A 116 4.75 -0.36 3.93
N GLY A 117 4.16 -0.41 5.12
CA GLY A 117 2.83 0.16 5.39
C GLY A 117 1.69 -0.66 4.81
N ARG A 118 0.48 -0.07 4.79
CA ARG A 118 -0.73 -0.69 4.25
C ARG A 118 -0.57 -0.97 2.77
N ARG A 119 -0.76 -2.21 2.33
CA ARG A 119 -0.61 -2.59 0.91
C ARG A 119 -1.64 -3.63 0.48
N VAL A 120 -2.04 -3.57 -0.78
CA VAL A 120 -2.69 -4.69 -1.46
C VAL A 120 -1.59 -5.61 -2.01
N GLU A 121 -1.58 -6.87 -1.62
CA GLU A 121 -0.59 -7.86 -2.08
C GLU A 121 -1.28 -8.89 -2.96
N VAL A 122 -0.76 -9.06 -4.19
CA VAL A 122 -1.36 -9.94 -5.20
C VAL A 122 -0.78 -11.34 -5.03
N LEU A 123 -1.66 -12.33 -4.89
CA LEU A 123 -1.30 -13.74 -4.71
C LEU A 123 -1.82 -14.54 -5.89
N TYR A 124 -0.98 -15.41 -6.45
CA TYR A 124 -1.41 -16.56 -7.22
C TYR A 124 -1.40 -17.77 -6.29
N VAL A 125 -2.59 -18.25 -5.91
CA VAL A 125 -2.74 -19.34 -4.95
C VAL A 125 -3.01 -20.62 -5.70
N ARG A 126 -2.20 -21.66 -5.47
CA ARG A 126 -2.26 -22.91 -6.23
C ARG A 126 -1.99 -24.13 -5.37
N GLY A 127 -2.26 -25.28 -5.96
CA GLY A 127 -1.96 -26.59 -5.41
C GLY A 127 -0.55 -27.06 -5.79
N SER A 128 -0.41 -28.38 -5.93
CA SER A 128 0.86 -29.01 -6.33
C SER A 128 1.34 -28.58 -7.72
N THR A 129 0.40 -28.27 -8.62
CA THR A 129 0.69 -27.88 -10.01
C THR A 129 0.72 -26.36 -10.15
N SER A 130 1.75 -25.82 -10.80
CA SER A 130 1.89 -24.38 -11.01
C SER A 130 1.74 -23.98 -12.48
N ARG A 131 0.95 -22.93 -12.70
CA ARG A 131 0.87 -22.19 -13.97
C ARG A 131 1.44 -20.78 -13.85
N TYR A 132 2.23 -20.53 -12.80
CA TYR A 132 2.72 -19.19 -12.45
C TYR A 132 3.49 -18.52 -13.60
N SER A 133 4.43 -19.23 -14.24
CA SER A 133 5.21 -18.67 -15.36
C SER A 133 4.35 -18.31 -16.58
N GLN A 134 3.25 -19.02 -16.80
CA GLN A 134 2.31 -18.77 -17.88
C GLN A 134 1.40 -17.57 -17.59
N TYR A 135 1.01 -17.35 -16.33
CA TYR A 135 0.02 -16.34 -15.95
C TYR A 135 0.59 -15.14 -15.19
N LEU A 136 1.88 -15.08 -14.86
CA LEU A 136 2.49 -13.96 -14.14
C LEU A 136 2.15 -12.60 -14.78
N GLU A 137 2.37 -12.47 -16.09
CA GLU A 137 2.03 -11.23 -16.80
C GLU A 137 0.53 -10.99 -16.90
N THR A 138 -0.29 -12.05 -16.87
CA THR A 138 -1.74 -11.91 -16.78
C THR A 138 -2.12 -11.24 -15.46
N PHE A 139 -1.67 -11.79 -14.33
CA PHE A 139 -2.03 -11.26 -13.00
C PHE A 139 -1.52 -9.84 -12.76
N ARG A 140 -0.32 -9.49 -13.26
CA ARG A 140 0.16 -8.11 -13.24
C ARG A 140 -0.76 -7.18 -14.03
N GLN A 141 -1.09 -7.54 -15.27
CA GLN A 141 -1.97 -6.73 -16.13
C GLN A 141 -3.38 -6.60 -15.55
N LEU A 142 -3.93 -7.65 -14.92
CA LEU A 142 -5.22 -7.57 -14.26
C LEU A 142 -5.18 -6.62 -13.05
N ALA A 143 -4.15 -6.72 -12.20
CA ALA A 143 -3.98 -5.81 -11.06
C ALA A 143 -3.75 -4.34 -11.49
N GLU A 144 -3.00 -4.11 -12.57
CA GLU A 144 -2.88 -2.79 -13.21
C GLU A 144 -4.24 -2.27 -13.69
N GLN A 145 -5.06 -3.11 -14.32
CA GLN A 145 -6.39 -2.71 -14.76
C GLN A 145 -7.34 -2.45 -13.59
N VAL A 146 -7.21 -3.16 -12.47
CA VAL A 146 -7.93 -2.83 -11.23
C VAL A 146 -7.55 -1.41 -10.77
N ASP A 147 -6.27 -1.03 -10.78
CA ASP A 147 -5.85 0.34 -10.47
C ASP A 147 -6.49 1.37 -11.40
N VAL A 148 -6.57 1.07 -12.70
CA VAL A 148 -7.26 1.91 -13.68
C VAL A 148 -8.74 2.08 -13.33
N ILE A 149 -9.44 1.02 -12.94
CA ILE A 149 -10.86 1.09 -12.55
C ILE A 149 -11.03 2.06 -11.38
N PHE A 150 -10.22 1.93 -10.32
CA PHE A 150 -10.27 2.84 -9.16
C PHE A 150 -9.94 4.28 -9.54
N ASN A 151 -8.91 4.49 -10.36
CA ASN A 151 -8.44 5.83 -10.67
C ASN A 151 -9.36 6.57 -11.66
N GLU A 152 -9.86 5.89 -12.68
CA GLU A 152 -10.79 6.50 -13.64
C GLU A 152 -12.13 6.84 -12.97
N SER A 153 -12.60 6.05 -12.01
CA SER A 153 -13.74 6.42 -11.17
C SER A 153 -13.44 7.63 -10.29
N ALA A 154 -12.23 7.73 -9.74
CA ALA A 154 -11.85 8.89 -8.93
C ALA A 154 -11.81 10.18 -9.75
N LYS A 155 -11.32 10.11 -11.00
CA LYS A 155 -11.28 11.24 -11.94
C LYS A 155 -12.67 11.77 -12.27
N ALA A 156 -13.67 10.89 -12.38
CA ALA A 156 -15.06 11.30 -12.62
C ALA A 156 -15.60 12.25 -11.54
N THR A 157 -15.11 12.11 -10.31
CA THR A 157 -15.45 12.97 -9.16
C THR A 157 -14.38 14.03 -8.83
N GLY A 158 -13.48 14.31 -9.77
CA GLY A 158 -12.48 15.38 -9.67
C GLY A 158 -11.26 15.06 -8.80
N GLY A 159 -10.98 13.78 -8.53
CA GLY A 159 -9.82 13.36 -7.74
C GLY A 159 -9.02 12.25 -8.41
N GLU A 160 -8.12 11.66 -7.63
CA GLU A 160 -7.21 10.61 -8.09
C GLU A 160 -7.01 9.59 -6.98
N ARG A 161 -7.09 8.31 -7.30
CA ARG A 161 -6.94 7.21 -6.37
C ARG A 161 -6.30 6.02 -7.04
N HIS A 162 -5.19 5.58 -6.46
CA HIS A 162 -4.49 4.39 -6.92
C HIS A 162 -4.53 3.30 -5.85
N VAL A 163 -4.68 2.06 -6.28
CA VAL A 163 -4.54 0.89 -5.42
C VAL A 163 -3.10 0.82 -4.97
N ARG A 164 -2.91 0.81 -3.64
CA ARG A 164 -1.60 0.84 -3.01
C ARG A 164 -0.98 -0.55 -3.00
N TYR A 165 -0.51 -1.03 -4.15
CA TYR A 165 0.05 -2.38 -4.28
C TYR A 165 1.39 -2.55 -3.59
N VAL A 166 1.69 -3.79 -3.16
CA VAL A 166 3.08 -4.24 -3.06
C VAL A 166 3.67 -4.22 -4.46
N THR A 167 4.75 -3.48 -4.67
CA THR A 167 5.34 -3.25 -5.99
C THR A 167 6.82 -3.63 -6.06
N GLU A 168 7.26 -3.93 -7.27
CA GLU A 168 8.67 -4.12 -7.64
C GLU A 168 8.96 -3.35 -8.93
N THR A 169 10.24 -3.10 -9.22
CA THR A 169 10.67 -2.46 -10.45
C THR A 169 10.88 -3.49 -11.56
N VAL A 170 10.08 -3.43 -12.61
CA VAL A 170 10.23 -4.24 -13.83
C VAL A 170 10.39 -3.31 -15.01
N GLY A 171 11.53 -3.38 -15.70
CA GLY A 171 11.80 -2.51 -16.86
C GLY A 171 11.76 -1.01 -16.53
N GLY A 172 12.15 -0.62 -15.30
CA GLY A 172 12.13 0.77 -14.84
C GLY A 172 10.77 1.29 -14.37
N ALA A 173 9.74 0.44 -14.34
CA ALA A 173 8.37 0.77 -13.94
C ALA A 173 7.95 0.02 -12.67
N CYS A 174 7.12 0.64 -11.82
CA CYS A 174 6.46 -0.05 -10.72
C CYS A 174 5.39 -1.00 -11.27
N ARG A 175 5.53 -2.29 -10.95
CA ARG A 175 4.54 -3.31 -11.26
C ARG A 175 4.10 -3.99 -9.96
N PRO A 176 2.86 -4.49 -9.87
CA PRO A 176 2.44 -5.32 -8.74
C PRO A 176 3.35 -6.56 -8.63
N VAL A 177 3.79 -6.86 -7.40
CA VAL A 177 4.42 -8.15 -7.10
C VAL A 177 3.31 -9.18 -7.04
N VAL A 178 3.48 -10.28 -7.80
CA VAL A 178 2.57 -11.44 -7.75
C VAL A 178 3.31 -12.57 -7.05
N ARG A 179 2.85 -12.97 -5.86
CA ARG A 179 3.46 -14.06 -5.08
C ARG A 179 2.92 -15.41 -5.55
N ASP A 180 3.80 -16.36 -5.84
CA ASP A 180 3.41 -17.76 -6.06
C ASP A 180 3.23 -18.46 -4.70
N VAL A 181 1.98 -18.80 -4.36
CA VAL A 181 1.62 -19.36 -3.05
C VAL A 181 1.08 -20.77 -3.21
N GLN A 182 1.90 -21.75 -2.83
CA GLN A 182 1.47 -23.15 -2.77
C GLN A 182 0.76 -23.45 -1.46
N ILE A 183 -0.43 -24.05 -1.56
CA ILE A 183 -1.19 -24.60 -0.43
C ILE A 183 -1.55 -26.07 -0.68
N PRO A 184 -2.00 -26.84 0.32
CA PRO A 184 -2.44 -28.21 0.11
C PRO A 184 -3.63 -28.29 -0.86
N ASP A 185 -3.63 -29.27 -1.77
CA ASP A 185 -4.69 -29.44 -2.78
C ASP A 185 -6.08 -29.62 -2.15
N ALA A 186 -6.15 -30.28 -1.00
CA ALA A 186 -7.41 -30.43 -0.26
C ALA A 186 -7.98 -29.10 0.24
N ALA A 187 -7.13 -28.13 0.60
CA ALA A 187 -7.56 -26.80 1.02
C ALA A 187 -7.94 -25.94 -0.18
N LEU A 188 -7.20 -26.03 -1.29
CA LEU A 188 -7.47 -25.32 -2.54
C LEU A 188 -8.83 -25.68 -3.13
N ASN A 189 -9.14 -26.98 -3.15
CA ASN A 189 -10.32 -27.55 -3.80
C ASN A 189 -11.49 -27.80 -2.84
N ALA A 190 -11.43 -27.27 -1.62
CA ALA A 190 -12.53 -27.39 -0.68
C ALA A 190 -13.76 -26.62 -1.22
N ASN A 191 -14.95 -27.24 -1.10
CA ASN A 191 -16.23 -26.55 -1.25
C ASN A 191 -16.54 -25.75 0.03
N ASP A 192 -15.58 -25.01 0.54
CA ASP A 192 -15.61 -24.19 1.75
C ASP A 192 -14.43 -23.20 1.64
N TRP A 193 -14.63 -21.95 2.04
CA TRP A 193 -13.59 -20.95 1.95
C TRP A 193 -12.55 -21.03 3.08
N ALA A 194 -12.95 -21.49 4.27
CA ALA A 194 -12.10 -21.50 5.46
C ALA A 194 -10.81 -22.32 5.31
N PRO A 195 -10.81 -23.54 4.71
CA PRO A 195 -9.59 -24.30 4.48
C PRO A 195 -8.53 -23.53 3.68
N LEU A 196 -8.93 -22.84 2.60
CA LEU A 196 -8.01 -22.02 1.81
C LEU A 196 -7.46 -20.85 2.62
N LEU A 197 -8.32 -20.09 3.31
CA LEU A 197 -7.89 -18.94 4.12
C LEU A 197 -6.90 -19.36 5.20
N ASN A 198 -7.16 -20.47 5.89
CA ASN A 198 -6.28 -21.00 6.93
C ASN A 198 -4.94 -21.46 6.35
N ALA A 199 -4.92 -22.08 5.16
CA ALA A 199 -3.69 -22.49 4.50
C ALA A 199 -2.85 -21.29 4.00
N VAL A 200 -3.49 -20.27 3.42
CA VAL A 200 -2.83 -19.03 2.98
C VAL A 200 -2.24 -18.27 4.18
N LYS A 201 -2.97 -18.21 5.31
CA LYS A 201 -2.46 -17.66 6.57
C LYS A 201 -1.26 -18.45 7.09
N ALA A 202 -1.34 -19.78 7.07
CA ALA A 202 -0.22 -20.65 7.48
C ALA A 202 1.02 -20.48 6.58
N ALA A 203 0.82 -20.09 5.31
CA ALA A 203 1.91 -19.72 4.40
C ALA A 203 2.49 -18.31 4.63
N GLY A 204 2.04 -17.59 5.67
CA GLY A 204 2.59 -16.28 6.10
C GLY A 204 1.79 -15.07 5.65
N TYR A 205 0.69 -15.25 4.91
CA TYR A 205 -0.13 -14.16 4.38
C TYR A 205 -1.26 -13.81 5.36
N ALA A 206 -0.90 -13.26 6.52
CA ALA A 206 -1.81 -12.94 7.62
C ALA A 206 -1.57 -11.54 8.25
N ARG A 207 -0.83 -10.65 7.58
CA ARG A 207 -0.48 -9.33 8.11
C ARG A 207 -1.71 -8.41 8.18
N THR A 208 -1.79 -7.61 9.24
CA THR A 208 -2.92 -6.69 9.46
C THR A 208 -2.84 -5.40 8.66
N ASP A 209 -1.70 -5.12 8.04
CA ASP A 209 -1.50 -4.04 7.07
C ASP A 209 -1.57 -4.55 5.62
N ARG A 210 -2.30 -5.66 5.38
CA ARG A 210 -2.47 -6.25 4.06
C ARG A 210 -3.93 -6.51 3.68
N LYS A 211 -4.23 -6.25 2.41
CA LYS A 211 -5.35 -6.85 1.67
C LYS A 211 -4.75 -7.82 0.67
N TYR A 212 -5.22 -9.05 0.64
CA TYR A 212 -4.69 -10.08 -0.24
C TYR A 212 -5.64 -10.29 -1.42
N LEU A 213 -5.24 -9.82 -2.60
CA LEU A 213 -5.96 -10.04 -3.84
C LEU A 213 -5.50 -11.37 -4.44
N GLN A 214 -6.34 -12.39 -4.37
CA GLN A 214 -5.98 -13.77 -4.69
C GLN A 214 -6.58 -14.20 -6.02
N PHE A 215 -5.71 -14.48 -6.98
CA PHE A 215 -6.03 -15.27 -8.16
C PHE A 215 -5.81 -16.75 -7.82
N VAL A 216 -6.89 -17.46 -7.55
CA VAL A 216 -6.86 -18.84 -7.04
C VAL A 216 -7.01 -19.83 -8.19
N ASP A 217 -6.10 -20.81 -8.25
CA ASP A 217 -6.11 -21.87 -9.23
C ASP A 217 -7.10 -22.99 -8.86
N ALA A 218 -8.37 -22.62 -8.76
CA ALA A 218 -9.49 -23.51 -8.47
C ALA A 218 -10.65 -23.27 -9.45
N ASN A 219 -11.77 -23.98 -9.27
CA ASN A 219 -12.99 -23.85 -10.08
C ASN A 219 -14.24 -23.79 -9.17
N ILE A 220 -14.12 -23.17 -7.99
CA ILE A 220 -15.16 -23.20 -6.94
C ILE A 220 -16.00 -21.93 -6.98
N TYR A 221 -15.36 -20.77 -6.99
CA TYR A 221 -16.01 -19.46 -6.94
C TYR A 221 -15.75 -18.67 -8.22
N CYS A 222 -16.68 -17.80 -8.62
CA CYS A 222 -16.28 -16.72 -9.51
C CYS A 222 -15.55 -15.64 -8.72
N GLY A 223 -16.21 -15.20 -7.65
CA GLY A 223 -15.78 -14.19 -6.70
C GLY A 223 -16.25 -14.52 -5.29
N ILE A 224 -15.42 -14.19 -4.30
CA ILE A 224 -15.82 -14.08 -2.89
C ILE A 224 -14.83 -13.16 -2.16
N GLY A 225 -15.37 -12.21 -1.41
CA GLY A 225 -14.60 -11.14 -0.78
C GLY A 225 -14.93 -11.03 0.70
N GLY A 226 -13.91 -10.75 1.50
CA GLY A 226 -14.10 -10.36 2.88
C GLY A 226 -14.71 -8.97 2.96
N PHE A 227 -15.68 -8.77 3.84
CA PHE A 227 -16.44 -7.53 3.92
C PHE A 227 -16.82 -7.19 5.35
N ALA A 228 -16.34 -6.05 5.85
CA ALA A 228 -16.55 -5.67 7.24
C ALA A 228 -17.92 -5.04 7.53
N GLY A 229 -18.65 -4.52 6.54
CA GLY A 229 -19.94 -3.83 6.76
C GLY A 229 -19.88 -2.67 7.76
N ASP A 230 -18.71 -2.04 7.90
CA ASP A 230 -18.49 -0.96 8.84
C ASP A 230 -18.77 0.38 8.16
N THR A 231 -19.78 1.10 8.67
CA THR A 231 -20.30 2.32 8.04
C THR A 231 -19.65 3.59 8.60
N ARG A 232 -18.77 3.48 9.60
CA ARG A 232 -18.15 4.63 10.29
C ARG A 232 -17.17 5.35 9.38
N LYS A 233 -17.29 6.67 9.21
CA LYS A 233 -16.41 7.49 8.35
C LYS A 233 -14.94 7.55 8.80
N SER A 234 -14.67 7.35 10.08
CA SER A 234 -13.32 7.54 10.67
C SER A 234 -12.28 6.54 10.19
N ASP A 235 -11.00 6.88 10.32
CA ASP A 235 -9.88 5.98 10.04
C ASP A 235 -9.90 4.66 10.83
N ALA A 236 -10.58 4.63 11.99
CA ALA A 236 -10.80 3.43 12.80
C ALA A 236 -11.79 2.42 12.17
N ASN A 237 -12.33 2.71 10.98
CA ASN A 237 -13.15 1.78 10.23
C ASN A 237 -12.39 0.46 9.99
N ARG A 238 -13.05 -0.68 10.20
CA ARG A 238 -12.45 -2.02 10.05
C ARG A 238 -11.91 -2.27 8.65
N SER A 239 -12.48 -1.68 7.61
CA SER A 239 -12.02 -1.80 6.23
C SER A 239 -10.63 -1.18 6.00
N ASN A 240 -10.15 -0.30 6.89
CA ASN A 240 -8.79 0.25 6.89
C ASN A 240 -7.74 -0.68 7.55
N THR A 241 -8.13 -1.90 7.91
CA THR A 241 -7.26 -2.91 8.53
C THR A 241 -7.46 -4.26 7.84
N GLY A 242 -6.45 -5.12 7.90
CA GLY A 242 -6.52 -6.52 7.47
C GLY A 242 -6.17 -7.48 8.62
N PRO A 243 -5.75 -8.72 8.33
CA PRO A 243 -5.71 -9.28 6.98
C PRO A 243 -7.12 -9.43 6.43
N GLU A 244 -7.32 -9.03 5.17
CA GLU A 244 -8.57 -9.25 4.44
C GLU A 244 -8.28 -9.85 3.08
N TYR A 245 -9.23 -10.60 2.52
CA TYR A 245 -9.00 -11.51 1.40
C TYR A 245 -10.06 -11.31 0.32
N ALA A 246 -9.60 -11.00 -0.90
CA ALA A 246 -10.39 -10.99 -2.12
C ALA A 246 -10.00 -12.23 -2.95
N ARG A 247 -10.95 -13.04 -3.41
CA ARG A 247 -10.68 -14.29 -4.14
C ARG A 247 -11.42 -14.31 -5.47
N ALA A 248 -10.68 -14.56 -6.54
CA ALA A 248 -11.23 -14.89 -7.86
C ALA A 248 -10.61 -16.21 -8.37
N ASP A 249 -11.44 -17.18 -8.76
CA ASP A 249 -10.93 -18.45 -9.30
C ASP A 249 -10.71 -18.39 -10.81
N ASN A 250 -10.09 -19.44 -11.36
CA ASN A 250 -9.52 -19.40 -12.70
C ASN A 250 -10.51 -19.18 -13.85
N GLY A 251 -11.78 -19.50 -13.63
CA GLY A 251 -12.85 -19.22 -14.60
C GLY A 251 -13.26 -17.75 -14.67
N CYS A 252 -12.77 -16.93 -13.75
CA CYS A 252 -13.19 -15.56 -13.53
C CYS A 252 -12.04 -14.56 -13.32
N TRP A 253 -10.81 -14.94 -13.69
CA TRP A 253 -9.65 -14.03 -13.66
C TRP A 253 -9.81 -12.87 -14.65
N THR A 254 -10.40 -11.78 -14.17
CA THR A 254 -10.59 -10.53 -14.90
C THR A 254 -10.37 -9.35 -13.96
N ALA A 255 -10.12 -8.16 -14.50
CA ALA A 255 -9.95 -6.96 -13.71
C ALA A 255 -11.25 -6.54 -13.01
N GLY A 256 -12.40 -6.72 -13.67
CA GLY A 256 -13.72 -6.41 -13.09
C GLY A 256 -14.01 -7.25 -11.84
N VAL A 257 -13.88 -8.57 -11.92
CA VAL A 257 -14.07 -9.45 -10.74
C VAL A 257 -13.05 -9.15 -9.66
N ALA A 258 -11.78 -8.96 -10.02
CA ALA A 258 -10.75 -8.60 -9.04
C ALA A 258 -11.02 -7.25 -8.35
N ALA A 259 -11.51 -6.25 -9.09
CA ALA A 259 -11.88 -4.94 -8.55
C ALA A 259 -13.12 -5.02 -7.65
N HIS A 260 -14.10 -5.85 -8.03
CA HIS A 260 -15.30 -6.14 -7.25
C HIS A 260 -14.92 -6.72 -5.89
N GLU A 261 -14.21 -7.84 -5.86
CA GLU A 261 -13.81 -8.47 -4.60
C GLU A 261 -12.92 -7.58 -3.75
N LEU A 262 -11.96 -6.89 -4.38
CA LEU A 262 -11.10 -5.96 -3.67
C LEU A 262 -11.93 -4.81 -3.09
N GLY A 263 -12.91 -4.30 -3.82
CA GLY A 263 -13.87 -3.27 -3.38
C GLY A 263 -14.58 -3.66 -2.09
N HIS A 264 -15.00 -4.92 -1.96
CA HIS A 264 -15.56 -5.43 -0.71
C HIS A 264 -14.58 -5.39 0.45
N THR A 265 -13.34 -5.82 0.23
CA THR A 265 -12.31 -5.75 1.28
C THR A 265 -11.98 -4.31 1.68
N LEU A 266 -12.25 -3.35 0.79
CA LEU A 266 -12.08 -1.92 1.02
C LEU A 266 -13.33 -1.25 1.58
N GLY A 267 -14.47 -1.93 1.67
CA GLY A 267 -15.68 -1.49 2.38
C GLY A 267 -16.89 -1.14 1.51
N ALA A 268 -16.89 -1.48 0.22
CA ALA A 268 -18.08 -1.39 -0.64
C ALA A 268 -18.90 -2.69 -0.61
N VAL A 269 -20.20 -2.70 -0.86
CA VAL A 269 -21.14 -1.59 -0.69
C VAL A 269 -21.77 -1.73 0.69
N ASN A 270 -21.80 -0.67 1.49
CA ASN A 270 -22.45 -0.75 2.79
C ASN A 270 -23.97 -0.84 2.64
N ASN A 271 -24.62 -1.72 3.42
CA ASN A 271 -26.07 -1.95 3.33
C ASN A 271 -26.97 -0.74 3.65
N ASN A 272 -26.39 0.32 4.23
CA ASN A 272 -27.08 1.57 4.48
C ASN A 272 -26.80 2.65 3.42
N ALA A 273 -26.12 2.32 2.33
CA ALA A 273 -25.92 3.21 1.19
C ALA A 273 -27.26 3.48 0.45
N PRO A 274 -27.44 4.65 -0.17
CA PRO A 274 -28.71 5.07 -0.78
C PRO A 274 -29.32 4.07 -1.78
N ASN A 275 -28.50 3.40 -2.58
CA ASN A 275 -28.91 2.45 -3.61
C ASN A 275 -28.40 1.03 -3.31
N ALA A 276 -28.20 0.68 -2.04
CA ALA A 276 -27.81 -0.68 -1.66
C ALA A 276 -28.90 -1.72 -1.96
N SER A 277 -28.50 -2.93 -2.34
CA SER A 277 -29.37 -4.11 -2.46
C SER A 277 -29.82 -4.65 -1.09
N GLY A 278 -29.06 -4.30 -0.04
CA GLY A 278 -29.16 -4.88 1.30
C GLY A 278 -28.36 -6.17 1.49
N ALA A 279 -27.61 -6.61 0.47
CA ALA A 279 -26.71 -7.75 0.51
C ALA A 279 -25.28 -7.37 0.04
N ALA A 280 -24.86 -6.15 0.40
CA ALA A 280 -23.57 -5.52 0.13
C ALA A 280 -23.23 -5.21 -1.34
N HIS A 281 -24.25 -5.15 -2.19
CA HIS A 281 -24.18 -4.67 -3.57
C HIS A 281 -25.02 -3.40 -3.77
N CYS A 282 -24.95 -2.81 -4.96
CA CYS A 282 -25.82 -1.71 -5.39
C CYS A 282 -26.86 -2.16 -6.42
N VAL A 283 -27.88 -1.33 -6.65
CA VAL A 283 -29.00 -1.66 -7.55
C VAL A 283 -29.20 -0.67 -8.69
N ASP A 284 -28.38 0.35 -8.83
CA ASP A 284 -28.65 1.48 -9.72
C ASP A 284 -27.88 1.49 -11.04
N GLU A 285 -27.23 0.35 -11.38
CA GLU A 285 -26.66 -0.09 -12.67
C GLU A 285 -26.31 1.05 -13.63
N TYR A 286 -25.04 1.23 -14.00
CA TYR A 286 -24.05 0.22 -14.34
C TYR A 286 -22.72 0.50 -13.63
N ASP A 287 -22.29 -0.40 -12.75
CA ASP A 287 -20.95 -0.37 -12.15
C ASP A 287 -20.55 -1.74 -11.60
N VAL A 288 -19.27 -1.91 -11.25
CA VAL A 288 -18.70 -3.22 -10.89
C VAL A 288 -19.38 -3.88 -9.69
N MET A 289 -20.06 -3.13 -8.81
CA MET A 289 -20.72 -3.65 -7.60
C MET A 289 -22.23 -3.80 -7.75
N CYS A 290 -22.81 -3.41 -8.88
CA CYS A 290 -24.25 -3.45 -9.11
C CYS A 290 -24.63 -4.68 -9.92
N TYR A 291 -25.49 -5.53 -9.36
CA TYR A 291 -26.19 -6.56 -10.11
C TYR A 291 -27.36 -7.10 -9.29
N LYS A 292 -28.20 -7.91 -9.93
CA LYS A 292 -29.33 -8.56 -9.24
C LYS A 292 -28.84 -9.72 -8.40
N ASP A 293 -28.63 -9.46 -7.11
CA ASP A 293 -28.17 -10.41 -6.08
C ASP A 293 -29.31 -11.01 -5.24
N GLY A 294 -30.56 -10.94 -5.73
CA GLY A 294 -31.70 -11.54 -5.06
C GLY A 294 -32.96 -11.61 -5.91
N PRO A 295 -33.89 -12.54 -5.64
CA PRO A 295 -35.15 -12.65 -6.38
C PRO A 295 -36.02 -11.39 -6.22
N ASN A 296 -35.95 -10.75 -5.05
CA ASN A 296 -36.72 -9.55 -4.70
C ASN A 296 -35.97 -8.24 -5.01
N VAL A 297 -34.74 -8.33 -5.50
CA VAL A 297 -33.93 -7.16 -5.83
C VAL A 297 -34.34 -6.65 -7.20
N VAL A 298 -34.62 -5.35 -7.28
CA VAL A 298 -35.05 -4.66 -8.49
C VAL A 298 -33.96 -3.69 -8.89
N LEU A 299 -33.36 -3.93 -10.05
CA LEU A 299 -32.39 -3.03 -10.64
C LEU A 299 -33.08 -1.78 -11.19
N ARG A 300 -32.44 -0.64 -10.97
CA ARG A 300 -32.72 0.66 -11.57
C ARG A 300 -31.57 0.94 -12.53
N TYR A 301 -31.86 1.39 -13.74
CA TYR A 301 -30.82 1.71 -14.73
C TYR A 301 -30.66 3.22 -14.78
N SER A 302 -30.10 3.77 -13.71
CA SER A 302 -29.94 5.22 -13.54
C SER A 302 -28.72 5.74 -14.30
N CYS A 303 -27.78 4.86 -14.65
CA CYS A 303 -26.55 5.23 -15.29
C CYS A 303 -26.67 5.41 -16.80
N PRO A 304 -25.90 6.35 -17.38
CA PRO A 304 -26.05 6.73 -18.77
C PRO A 304 -25.56 5.68 -19.77
N SER A 305 -24.75 4.70 -19.35
CA SER A 305 -24.16 3.71 -20.26
C SER A 305 -23.64 2.45 -19.55
N GLN A 306 -23.82 1.30 -20.21
CA GLN A 306 -23.17 0.02 -19.88
C GLN A 306 -21.63 0.07 -19.96
N ALA A 307 -21.04 1.07 -20.62
CA ALA A 307 -19.59 1.26 -20.62
C ALA A 307 -19.02 1.50 -19.19
N LEU A 308 -19.89 1.80 -18.22
CA LEU A 308 -19.55 1.99 -16.82
C LEU A 308 -19.53 0.69 -16.01
N ASP A 309 -19.89 -0.47 -16.56
CA ASP A 309 -19.78 -1.80 -15.91
C ASP A 309 -18.37 -2.12 -15.39
N GLN A 310 -17.35 -1.38 -15.86
CA GLN A 310 -15.97 -1.48 -15.41
C GLN A 310 -15.51 -0.21 -14.68
N ARG A 311 -16.42 0.45 -13.97
CA ARG A 311 -16.18 1.60 -13.09
C ARG A 311 -16.78 1.32 -11.72
N LEU A 312 -16.29 2.03 -10.72
CA LEU A 312 -16.87 2.11 -9.38
C LEU A 312 -17.89 3.25 -9.29
N ASP A 313 -18.96 2.97 -8.55
CA ASP A 313 -20.01 3.85 -8.04
C ASP A 313 -20.50 4.81 -9.11
N CYS A 314 -21.29 4.27 -10.02
CA CYS A 314 -21.98 5.13 -10.97
C CYS A 314 -22.90 6.11 -10.21
N ASN A 315 -23.08 7.33 -10.72
CA ASN A 315 -23.73 8.46 -10.03
C ASN A 315 -23.01 8.97 -8.77
N HIS A 316 -22.06 8.20 -8.23
CA HIS A 316 -21.12 8.59 -7.20
C HIS A 316 -21.77 8.90 -5.85
N ASP A 317 -22.84 8.20 -5.48
CA ASP A 317 -23.65 8.47 -4.30
C ASP A 317 -23.68 7.31 -3.28
N ASP A 318 -23.09 6.15 -3.60
CA ASP A 318 -23.21 4.94 -2.76
C ASP A 318 -21.97 4.58 -1.96
N TYR A 319 -20.79 4.54 -2.57
CA TYR A 319 -19.61 3.98 -1.91
C TYR A 319 -18.27 4.60 -2.30
N TYR A 320 -18.17 5.38 -3.36
CA TYR A 320 -16.91 5.89 -3.91
C TYR A 320 -17.05 7.28 -4.57
N HIS A 321 -16.61 8.32 -3.86
CA HIS A 321 -16.58 9.69 -4.39
C HIS A 321 -15.39 10.47 -3.82
N THR A 322 -14.53 11.09 -4.63
CA THR A 322 -13.32 11.77 -4.11
C THR A 322 -13.57 13.13 -3.47
N ASN A 323 -14.65 13.82 -3.87
CA ASN A 323 -15.05 15.13 -3.33
C ASN A 323 -16.56 15.20 -2.99
N PRO A 324 -17.05 14.36 -2.06
CA PRO A 324 -18.50 14.17 -1.88
C PRO A 324 -19.19 15.47 -1.47
N PRO A 325 -20.36 15.81 -2.04
CA PRO A 325 -21.10 17.01 -1.66
C PRO A 325 -21.40 17.04 -0.16
N ALA A 326 -21.32 18.23 0.45
CA ALA A 326 -21.64 18.38 1.87
C ALA A 326 -23.07 17.91 2.17
N GLY A 327 -23.24 17.11 3.23
CA GLY A 327 -24.53 16.52 3.60
C GLY A 327 -24.94 15.27 2.82
N SER A 328 -24.17 14.84 1.82
CA SER A 328 -24.38 13.54 1.15
C SER A 328 -24.07 12.36 2.08
N TYR A 329 -24.52 11.16 1.67
CA TYR A 329 -24.17 9.92 2.35
C TYR A 329 -22.64 9.77 2.48
N LEU A 330 -21.89 9.94 1.38
CA LEU A 330 -20.43 9.78 1.36
C LEU A 330 -19.65 10.89 2.08
N ALA A 331 -20.29 12.01 2.41
CA ALA A 331 -19.73 13.01 3.32
C ALA A 331 -19.86 12.60 4.81
N THR A 332 -20.81 11.73 5.15
CA THR A 332 -21.19 11.39 6.54
C THR A 332 -20.83 9.96 6.93
N TYR A 333 -20.90 9.03 5.99
CA TYR A 333 -20.65 7.60 6.15
C TYR A 333 -19.40 7.17 5.39
N TYR A 334 -18.97 5.94 5.66
CA TYR A 334 -17.76 5.40 5.06
C TYR A 334 -17.77 5.49 3.53
N ASN A 335 -16.64 5.95 2.98
CA ASN A 335 -16.43 6.17 1.56
C ASN A 335 -15.14 5.45 1.21
N VAL A 336 -15.21 4.52 0.26
CA VAL A 336 -14.07 3.71 -0.17
C VAL A 336 -12.95 4.58 -0.73
N ALA A 337 -13.26 5.73 -1.33
CA ALA A 337 -12.24 6.69 -1.77
C ALA A 337 -11.40 7.26 -0.61
N ASP A 338 -11.79 7.09 0.66
CA ASP A 338 -10.98 7.46 1.82
C ASP A 338 -10.17 6.30 2.41
N ASN A 339 -10.28 5.10 1.85
CA ASN A 339 -9.61 3.91 2.39
C ASN A 339 -8.08 4.06 2.41
N LEU A 340 -7.46 3.69 3.52
CA LEU A 340 -6.01 3.82 3.75
C LEU A 340 -5.14 2.81 2.96
N PHE A 341 -5.74 1.95 2.15
CA PHE A 341 -5.08 1.11 1.14
C PHE A 341 -5.15 1.73 -0.27
N LEU A 342 -5.61 2.97 -0.39
CA LEU A 342 -5.52 3.77 -1.62
C LEU A 342 -4.54 4.94 -1.43
N ILE A 343 -3.86 5.30 -2.50
CA ILE A 343 -3.00 6.48 -2.60
C ILE A 343 -3.88 7.65 -3.05
N LYS A 344 -3.85 8.77 -2.32
CA LYS A 344 -4.60 9.99 -2.66
C LYS A 344 -3.72 10.94 -3.49
N GLY A 345 -4.20 11.36 -4.65
CA GLY A 345 -3.46 12.28 -5.53
C GLY A 345 -2.29 11.60 -6.25
N GLY A 346 -1.93 12.12 -7.41
CA GLY A 346 -0.83 11.66 -8.24
C GLY A 346 0.49 11.95 -7.57
N ALA A 347 0.86 11.10 -6.62
CA ALA A 347 2.22 11.05 -6.15
C ALA A 347 3.12 10.80 -7.36
N THR A 348 3.68 11.89 -7.87
CA THR A 348 4.92 11.90 -8.66
C THR A 348 6.05 11.48 -7.74
N ASN A 349 5.95 10.28 -7.18
CA ASN A 349 7.10 9.60 -6.66
C ASN A 349 7.68 8.84 -7.86
N PRO A 350 8.88 9.19 -8.35
CA PRO A 350 9.62 8.25 -9.19
C PRO A 350 9.66 6.88 -8.50
N PRO A 351 9.88 5.77 -9.24
CA PRO A 351 10.00 4.43 -8.65
C PRO A 351 10.84 4.45 -7.39
N PRO A 352 10.52 3.62 -6.38
CA PRO A 352 11.32 3.52 -5.16
C PRO A 352 12.76 3.51 -5.57
N VAL A 353 13.45 4.60 -5.28
CA VAL A 353 14.85 4.72 -5.57
C VAL A 353 15.53 3.85 -4.52
N THR A 354 15.61 2.55 -4.80
CA THR A 354 16.31 1.61 -3.92
C THR A 354 17.71 2.16 -3.72
N ASN A 355 18.07 2.46 -2.48
CA ASN A 355 19.43 2.84 -2.17
C ASN A 355 20.33 1.61 -2.33
N LEU A 356 20.89 1.46 -3.52
CA LEU A 356 21.76 0.36 -3.89
C LEU A 356 23.05 0.36 -3.07
N ALA A 357 23.44 1.49 -2.47
CA ALA A 357 24.63 1.59 -1.62
C ALA A 357 24.58 0.63 -0.42
N LEU A 358 23.39 0.34 0.13
CA LEU A 358 23.22 -0.54 1.30
C LEU A 358 23.66 -1.99 1.04
N SER A 359 23.67 -2.42 -0.22
CA SER A 359 24.11 -3.76 -0.63
C SER A 359 25.59 -3.82 -1.04
N ALA A 360 26.27 -2.68 -1.09
CA ALA A 360 27.65 -2.59 -1.51
C ALA A 360 28.62 -2.86 -0.34
N THR A 361 29.81 -3.35 -0.68
CA THR A 361 30.96 -3.32 0.23
C THR A 361 31.66 -1.98 0.08
N ALA A 362 31.77 -1.23 1.19
CA ALA A 362 32.45 0.06 1.25
C ALA A 362 33.98 -0.11 1.37
N SER A 363 34.73 0.75 0.69
CA SER A 363 36.20 0.86 0.77
C SER A 363 36.64 2.29 0.50
N ALA A 364 37.84 2.68 0.94
CA ALA A 364 38.34 4.05 0.78
C ALA A 364 39.86 4.08 0.55
N SER A 365 40.36 5.21 0.05
CA SER A 365 41.80 5.47 -0.09
C SER A 365 42.53 5.46 1.26
N TYR A 366 41.91 6.05 2.27
CA TYR A 366 42.40 6.16 3.64
C TYR A 366 41.20 6.31 4.59
N THR A 367 41.37 5.96 5.86
CA THR A 367 40.36 6.18 6.92
C THR A 367 41.09 6.46 8.23
N SER A 368 40.77 7.57 8.90
CA SER A 368 41.33 7.90 10.22
C SER A 368 41.08 6.76 11.21
N SER A 369 42.02 6.51 12.13
CA SER A 369 41.97 5.32 13.00
C SER A 369 40.76 5.21 13.94
N TRP A 370 40.03 6.30 14.19
CA TRP A 370 38.80 6.35 14.99
C TRP A 370 37.53 6.55 14.15
N GLU A 371 37.65 6.52 12.82
CA GLU A 371 36.56 6.67 11.86
C GLU A 371 36.34 5.35 11.11
N SER A 372 35.26 5.26 10.34
CA SER A 372 34.91 4.04 9.64
C SER A 372 34.36 4.33 8.26
N VAL A 373 34.94 3.69 7.24
CA VAL A 373 34.40 3.72 5.87
C VAL A 373 33.00 3.12 5.78
N LEU A 374 32.59 2.29 6.74
CA LEU A 374 31.23 1.74 6.79
C LEU A 374 30.16 2.80 7.01
N ALA A 375 30.55 4.01 7.43
CA ALA A 375 29.62 5.14 7.55
C ALA A 375 28.98 5.49 6.20
N ILE A 376 29.68 5.32 5.08
CA ILE A 376 29.21 5.86 3.79
C ILE A 376 27.98 5.12 3.24
N ASN A 377 27.58 3.99 3.81
CA ASN A 377 26.46 3.18 3.33
C ASN A 377 25.75 2.40 4.44
N ASP A 378 25.69 2.93 5.65
CA ASP A 378 25.01 2.25 6.76
C ASP A 378 23.52 2.55 6.84
N GLY A 379 23.02 3.44 5.97
CA GLY A 379 21.60 3.76 5.84
C GLY A 379 21.08 4.73 6.89
N ILE A 380 21.97 5.30 7.70
CA ILE A 380 21.61 6.33 8.66
C ILE A 380 21.53 7.68 7.94
N ASP A 381 20.39 8.36 8.05
CA ASP A 381 20.26 9.73 7.56
C ASP A 381 20.96 10.71 8.50
N PRO A 382 22.00 11.44 8.05
CA PRO A 382 22.77 12.30 8.93
C PRO A 382 21.96 13.53 9.37
N PRO A 383 21.90 13.88 10.67
CA PRO A 383 21.20 15.05 11.16
C PRO A 383 21.93 16.37 10.87
N SER A 384 23.25 16.35 10.68
CA SER A 384 24.08 17.52 10.34
C SER A 384 25.43 17.06 9.78
N SER A 385 26.18 17.95 9.11
CA SER A 385 27.54 17.64 8.63
C SER A 385 28.55 17.49 9.76
N ASN A 386 28.30 18.05 10.94
CA ASN A 386 29.12 17.87 12.13
C ASN A 386 28.49 16.84 13.09
N ASP A 387 28.03 15.72 12.54
CA ASP A 387 27.48 14.65 13.37
C ASP A 387 28.58 14.04 14.25
N THR A 388 28.31 14.05 15.55
CA THR A 388 29.20 13.51 16.60
C THR A 388 28.67 12.21 17.22
N VAL A 389 27.47 11.78 16.82
CA VAL A 389 26.78 10.62 17.39
C VAL A 389 26.93 9.40 16.49
N ASN A 390 26.69 9.56 15.19
CA ASN A 390 26.76 8.43 14.25
C ASN A 390 28.18 8.21 13.72
N ARG A 391 28.38 7.05 13.08
CA ARG A 391 29.64 6.75 12.42
C ARG A 391 29.90 7.77 11.31
N ARG A 392 31.17 8.06 11.10
CA ARG A 392 31.64 8.97 10.05
C ARG A 392 32.88 8.40 9.38
N TRP A 393 33.05 8.71 8.12
CA TRP A 393 34.28 8.48 7.39
C TRP A 393 34.99 9.81 7.17
N GLY A 394 36.25 9.89 7.55
CA GLY A 394 37.11 11.03 7.28
C GLY A 394 38.54 10.59 7.04
N THR A 395 39.34 11.51 6.47
CA THR A 395 40.69 11.21 6.00
C THR A 395 41.79 11.88 6.82
N TRP A 396 41.51 12.44 7.98
CA TRP A 396 42.54 13.14 8.75
C TRP A 396 43.70 12.22 9.16
N PRO A 397 44.98 12.65 9.03
CA PRO A 397 45.45 13.97 8.60
C PRO A 397 45.69 14.12 7.09
N ASP A 398 45.36 13.10 6.29
CA ASP A 398 45.62 13.08 4.85
C ASP A 398 44.74 14.08 4.09
N THR A 399 45.43 14.90 3.28
CA THR A 399 44.83 15.91 2.40
C THR A 399 45.12 15.60 0.93
N GLY A 400 44.53 16.39 0.02
CA GLY A 400 44.64 16.19 -1.41
C GLY A 400 43.46 15.40 -1.96
N GLN A 401 43.70 14.57 -2.98
CA GLN A 401 42.65 13.75 -3.57
C GLN A 401 42.45 12.47 -2.77
N GLN A 402 41.23 12.22 -2.33
CA GLN A 402 40.81 11.02 -1.61
C GLN A 402 39.58 10.42 -2.28
N TRP A 403 39.30 9.14 -2.02
CA TRP A 403 38.12 8.48 -2.56
C TRP A 403 37.46 7.53 -1.56
N ALA A 404 36.15 7.43 -1.64
CA ALA A 404 35.34 6.40 -1.01
C ALA A 404 34.53 5.67 -2.10
N GLN A 405 34.39 4.35 -1.97
CA GLN A 405 33.90 3.47 -3.02
C GLN A 405 32.88 2.48 -2.49
N LEU A 406 31.85 2.25 -3.31
CA LEU A 406 30.87 1.19 -3.20
C LEU A 406 31.20 0.10 -4.22
N THR A 407 31.29 -1.15 -3.76
CA THR A 407 31.53 -2.33 -4.61
C THR A 407 30.39 -3.32 -4.48
N TRP A 408 29.73 -3.66 -5.58
CA TRP A 408 28.67 -4.67 -5.63
C TRP A 408 29.20 -6.01 -6.13
N SER A 409 28.57 -7.09 -5.69
CA SER A 409 28.85 -8.46 -6.17
C SER A 409 28.40 -8.69 -7.61
N ALA A 410 27.43 -7.90 -8.10
CA ALA A 410 26.93 -7.90 -9.46
C ALA A 410 26.75 -6.45 -9.96
N ALA A 411 26.81 -6.26 -11.28
CA ALA A 411 26.67 -4.94 -11.88
C ALA A 411 25.28 -4.35 -11.58
N GLN A 412 25.26 -3.11 -11.11
CA GLN A 412 24.07 -2.33 -10.81
C GLN A 412 23.83 -1.29 -11.90
N SER A 413 22.56 -1.09 -12.27
CA SER A 413 22.16 0.01 -13.12
C SER A 413 21.89 1.25 -12.25
N VAL A 414 22.69 2.30 -12.39
CA VAL A 414 22.67 3.48 -11.53
C VAL A 414 22.64 4.76 -12.36
N ARG A 415 21.88 5.78 -11.92
CA ARG A 415 21.78 7.09 -12.61
C ARG A 415 21.72 8.30 -11.68
N VAL A 416 21.64 8.08 -10.37
CA VAL A 416 21.62 9.14 -9.36
C VAL A 416 22.50 8.75 -8.17
N ALA A 417 23.21 9.72 -7.61
CA ALA A 417 23.81 9.59 -6.30
C ALA A 417 23.52 10.82 -5.42
N ASP A 418 23.31 10.59 -4.13
CA ASP A 418 23.18 11.62 -3.11
C ASP A 418 24.35 11.46 -2.12
N VAL A 419 25.14 12.51 -1.89
CA VAL A 419 26.34 12.46 -1.04
C VAL A 419 26.22 13.43 0.12
N TYR A 420 26.41 12.96 1.35
CA TYR A 420 26.40 13.79 2.55
C TYR A 420 27.82 13.97 3.08
N PHE A 421 28.30 15.21 3.14
CA PHE A 421 29.67 15.52 3.58
C PHE A 421 29.78 15.59 5.10
N PHE A 422 30.90 15.06 5.62
CA PHE A 422 31.33 15.27 7.00
C PHE A 422 32.19 16.54 7.08
N ASP A 423 31.88 17.42 8.03
CA ASP A 423 32.65 18.63 8.37
C ASP A 423 32.61 18.83 9.90
N ASP A 424 33.76 18.67 10.56
CA ASP A 424 33.90 18.82 12.02
C ASP A 424 34.23 20.25 12.47
N ASN A 425 34.22 21.21 11.53
CA ASN A 425 34.73 22.58 11.67
C ASN A 425 36.20 22.67 12.10
N GLY A 426 36.95 21.57 12.02
CA GLY A 426 38.34 21.45 12.43
C GLY A 426 39.19 20.79 11.35
N GLY A 427 39.64 19.56 11.60
CA GLY A 427 40.58 18.83 10.74
C GLY A 427 39.96 18.26 9.46
N VAL A 428 38.65 18.02 9.47
CA VAL A 428 37.87 17.52 8.32
C VAL A 428 36.85 18.57 7.91
N ARG A 429 36.93 19.05 6.67
CA ARG A 429 36.11 20.14 6.14
C ARG A 429 35.43 19.72 4.84
N LEU A 430 34.42 20.50 4.41
CA LEU A 430 33.85 20.32 3.08
C LEU A 430 34.94 20.28 1.99
N PRO A 431 34.79 19.41 0.97
CA PRO A 431 35.76 19.33 -0.12
C PRO A 431 35.78 20.61 -0.97
N ALA A 432 36.92 20.96 -1.56
CA ALA A 432 36.97 22.03 -2.57
C ALA A 432 36.21 21.65 -3.84
N SER A 433 36.24 20.37 -4.19
CA SER A 433 35.49 19.80 -5.31
C SER A 433 35.34 18.30 -5.12
N TRP A 434 34.35 17.72 -5.79
CA TRP A 434 34.20 16.27 -5.85
C TRP A 434 33.63 15.84 -7.20
N SER A 435 33.74 14.55 -7.50
CA SER A 435 33.17 13.94 -8.69
C SER A 435 32.82 12.47 -8.47
N LEU A 436 31.96 11.92 -9.33
CA LEU A 436 31.65 10.49 -9.38
C LEU A 436 32.39 9.82 -10.53
N GLN A 437 32.98 8.66 -10.23
CA GLN A 437 33.58 7.79 -11.22
C GLN A 437 33.03 6.39 -11.09
N TYR A 438 32.75 5.75 -12.23
CA TYR A 438 32.31 4.36 -12.29
C TYR A 438 33.39 3.48 -12.94
N TRP A 439 33.39 2.19 -12.59
CA TRP A 439 34.23 1.20 -13.25
C TRP A 439 33.58 0.74 -14.55
N ASN A 440 34.25 0.96 -15.68
CA ASN A 440 33.75 0.58 -17.00
C ASN A 440 34.18 -0.85 -17.44
N GLY A 441 34.84 -1.61 -16.55
CA GLY A 441 35.43 -2.91 -16.85
C GLY A 441 36.96 -2.89 -16.92
N SER A 442 37.59 -1.74 -17.20
CA SER A 442 39.04 -1.60 -17.34
C SER A 442 39.64 -0.40 -16.60
N ALA A 443 38.88 0.67 -16.40
CA ALA A 443 39.32 1.88 -15.73
C ALA A 443 38.17 2.56 -14.96
N TYR A 444 38.53 3.44 -14.03
CA TYR A 444 37.59 4.41 -13.48
C TYR A 444 37.48 5.59 -14.44
N VAL A 445 36.25 5.88 -14.87
CA VAL A 445 35.94 7.00 -15.75
C VAL A 445 34.82 7.84 -15.13
N ALA A 446 34.73 9.12 -15.49
CA ALA A 446 33.66 9.99 -15.01
C ALA A 446 32.28 9.46 -15.43
N VAL A 447 31.28 9.63 -14.57
CA VAL A 447 29.89 9.33 -14.95
C VAL A 447 29.44 10.28 -16.08
N PRO A 448 28.81 9.77 -17.16
CA PRO A 448 28.42 10.57 -18.30
C PRO A 448 27.24 11.50 -17.99
N GLY A 449 27.28 12.74 -18.47
CA GLY A 449 26.13 13.67 -18.38
C GLY A 449 25.75 14.10 -16.95
N ALA A 450 26.73 14.24 -16.06
CA ALA A 450 26.49 14.68 -14.68
C ALA A 450 25.83 16.08 -14.62
N SER A 451 24.82 16.25 -13.76
CA SER A 451 24.11 17.51 -13.54
C SER A 451 24.91 18.61 -12.84
N GLY A 452 26.15 18.31 -12.43
CA GLY A 452 27.00 19.16 -11.59
C GLY A 452 27.23 18.55 -10.21
N TYR A 453 28.22 19.07 -9.47
CA TYR A 453 28.67 18.54 -8.18
C TYR A 453 28.58 19.62 -7.10
N PRO A 454 27.41 19.83 -6.47
CA PRO A 454 27.24 20.87 -5.45
C PRO A 454 28.03 20.53 -4.18
N VAL A 455 28.46 21.57 -3.45
CA VAL A 455 29.15 21.42 -2.16
C VAL A 455 28.40 22.25 -1.11
N ALA A 456 27.52 21.58 -0.37
CA ALA A 456 26.74 22.17 0.71
C ALA A 456 26.84 21.32 1.98
N ALA A 457 26.94 21.99 3.13
CA ALA A 457 26.83 21.35 4.44
C ALA A 457 25.36 21.07 4.79
N ASN A 458 25.15 20.15 5.74
CA ASN A 458 23.85 19.86 6.35
C ASN A 458 22.74 19.41 5.38
N GLN A 459 23.13 18.81 4.26
CA GLN A 459 22.20 18.26 3.28
C GLN A 459 22.90 17.25 2.37
N TYR A 460 22.10 16.44 1.69
CA TYR A 460 22.57 15.64 0.58
C TYR A 460 22.90 16.51 -0.64
N ASN A 461 24.06 16.24 -1.24
CA ASN A 461 24.52 16.82 -2.49
C ASN A 461 24.20 15.84 -3.61
N ARG A 462 23.09 16.12 -4.31
CA ARG A 462 22.52 15.24 -5.34
C ARG A 462 23.16 15.46 -6.70
N VAL A 463 23.44 14.36 -7.41
CA VAL A 463 23.93 14.34 -8.78
C VAL A 463 23.11 13.35 -9.60
N THR A 464 22.55 13.80 -10.71
CA THR A 464 21.98 12.92 -11.74
C THR A 464 22.97 12.78 -12.89
N PHE A 465 22.96 11.64 -13.56
CA PHE A 465 23.83 11.33 -14.69
C PHE A 465 23.15 10.34 -15.63
N THR A 466 23.70 10.14 -16.83
CA THR A 466 23.21 9.12 -17.76
C THR A 466 23.44 7.74 -17.16
N THR A 467 22.42 6.87 -17.20
CA THR A 467 22.47 5.54 -16.58
C THR A 467 23.71 4.75 -16.99
N VAL A 468 24.42 4.19 -16.01
CA VAL A 468 25.56 3.29 -16.23
C VAL A 468 25.30 1.95 -15.53
N SER A 469 25.77 0.86 -16.14
CA SER A 469 25.84 -0.46 -15.51
C SER A 469 27.26 -0.68 -14.98
N THR A 470 27.42 -0.84 -13.66
CA THR A 470 28.75 -0.94 -13.04
C THR A 470 28.74 -1.78 -11.76
N THR A 471 29.86 -2.44 -11.47
CA THR A 471 30.10 -3.12 -10.20
C THR A 471 30.75 -2.21 -9.16
N ARG A 472 31.22 -1.01 -9.54
CA ARG A 472 31.91 -0.09 -8.62
C ARG A 472 31.61 1.36 -8.96
N LEU A 473 31.24 2.12 -7.94
CA LEU A 473 31.08 3.57 -8.00
C LEU A 473 31.93 4.18 -6.90
N ARG A 474 32.71 5.21 -7.21
CA ARG A 474 33.48 5.93 -6.19
C ARG A 474 33.20 7.44 -6.24
N VAL A 475 33.12 8.02 -5.05
CA VAL A 475 33.12 9.46 -4.80
C VAL A 475 34.58 9.87 -4.67
N VAL A 476 35.04 10.76 -5.55
CA VAL A 476 36.40 11.32 -5.52
C VAL A 476 36.30 12.74 -4.98
N LEU A 477 36.97 13.03 -3.88
CA LEU A 477 36.95 14.31 -3.19
C LEU A 477 38.34 14.94 -3.22
N ASN A 478 38.42 16.23 -3.48
CA ASN A 478 39.66 17.00 -3.34
C ASN A 478 39.54 17.90 -2.10
N SER A 479 40.51 17.82 -1.20
CA SER A 479 40.62 18.68 -0.02
C SER A 479 40.50 20.16 -0.36
N GLY A 480 39.78 20.89 0.48
CA GLY A 480 39.78 22.35 0.52
C GLY A 480 40.57 22.85 1.72
N ALA A 481 39.85 23.41 2.70
CA ALA A 481 40.45 23.95 3.92
C ALA A 481 40.99 22.88 4.90
N GLY A 482 40.76 21.60 4.64
CA GLY A 482 41.19 20.49 5.50
C GLY A 482 41.09 19.13 4.81
N SER A 483 41.20 18.06 5.60
CA SER A 483 40.92 16.69 5.16
C SER A 483 39.45 16.56 4.75
N VAL A 484 39.07 15.48 4.07
CA VAL A 484 37.70 15.29 3.55
C VAL A 484 37.00 14.14 4.26
N GLY A 485 35.67 14.10 4.18
CA GLY A 485 34.90 13.02 4.77
C GLY A 485 33.45 12.95 4.28
N LEU A 486 32.80 11.83 4.57
CA LEU A 486 31.42 11.52 4.22
C LEU A 486 30.68 10.92 5.41
N LEU A 487 29.39 11.21 5.48
CA LEU A 487 28.47 10.63 6.46
C LEU A 487 27.54 9.59 5.85
N GLU A 488 27.14 9.75 4.58
CA GLU A 488 26.28 8.77 3.89
C GLU A 488 26.37 9.00 2.38
N VAL A 489 26.25 7.92 1.59
CA VAL A 489 26.12 7.94 0.13
C VAL A 489 24.92 7.08 -0.24
N LYS A 490 23.97 7.67 -0.98
CA LYS A 490 22.86 6.93 -1.60
C LYS A 490 23.08 6.81 -3.09
N VAL A 491 22.77 5.65 -3.68
CA VAL A 491 22.89 5.39 -5.12
C VAL A 491 21.63 4.73 -5.64
N THR A 492 21.06 5.24 -6.72
CA THR A 492 19.71 4.82 -7.18
C THR A 492 19.64 4.75 -8.71
N SER A 493 18.69 3.94 -9.23
CA SER A 493 18.57 3.56 -10.65
C SER A 493 17.78 4.50 -11.52
#